data_AF-A0A529UCD9-F1
#
_entry.id   AF-A0A529UCD9-F1
#
_cell.length_a   1.000
_cell.length_b   1.000
_cell.length_c   1.000
_cell.angle_alpha   90.00
_cell.angle_beta   90.00
_cell.angle_gamma   90.00
#
_symmetry.space_group_name_H-M   'P 1'
#
loop_
_entity.id
_entity.type
_entity.pdbx_description
1 polymer ?
#
loop_
_entity_poly.entity_id
_entity_poly.type
_entity_poly.pdbx_seq_one_letter_code
_entity_poly.pdbx_strand_id
1 'polypeptide(L)'
;MTRGSDISLAQMRDLCAIYWNPIGIPMANLATSSELRSRPLPEDEYDTYLLHVIRLVSDGATPSQIMDYLSTVEKEYIELTSPRGSKDAFVNAVFELAKQIPTK
;
A
#
# COMPACT_ATOMS: atom_id res chain seq x y z
N MET A 1 -16.33 13.00 17.59
CA MET A 1 -15.23 12.22 17.00
C MET A 1 -14.90 12.84 15.66
N THR A 2 -13.83 13.62 15.62
CA THR A 2 -13.37 14.37 14.43
C THR A 2 -12.97 13.38 13.34
N ARG A 3 -13.83 13.19 12.34
CA ARG A 3 -13.49 12.55 11.06
C ARG A 3 -12.61 13.53 10.30
N GLY A 4 -11.32 13.54 10.63
CA GLY A 4 -10.30 14.12 9.78
C GLY A 4 -10.30 13.34 8.46
N SER A 5 -10.19 14.08 7.36
CA SER A 5 -9.96 13.53 6.04
C SER A 5 -8.65 12.70 6.13
N ASP A 6 -8.77 11.38 6.28
CA ASP A 6 -7.64 10.47 6.48
C ASP A 6 -7.68 9.43 5.34
N ILE A 7 -6.52 8.97 4.89
CA ILE A 7 -6.43 8.04 3.77
C ILE A 7 -7.16 6.75 4.15
N SER A 8 -8.19 6.37 3.39
CA SER A 8 -8.91 5.14 3.70
C SER A 8 -8.10 3.88 3.33
N LEU A 9 -8.26 2.81 4.10
CA LEU A 9 -7.64 1.52 3.81
C LEU A 9 -8.01 1.00 2.40
N ALA A 10 -9.24 1.24 1.96
CA ALA A 10 -9.67 0.89 0.60
C ALA A 10 -8.84 1.59 -0.47
N GLN A 11 -8.60 2.89 -0.35
CA GLN A 11 -7.75 3.64 -1.29
C GLN A 11 -6.30 3.14 -1.27
N MET A 12 -5.78 2.77 -0.10
CA MET A 12 -4.43 2.19 -0.01
C MET A 12 -4.33 0.82 -0.66
N ARG A 13 -5.37 -0.01 -0.55
CA ARG A 13 -5.44 -1.30 -1.26
C ARG A 13 -5.39 -1.09 -2.77
N ASP A 14 -6.17 -0.14 -3.31
CA ASP A 14 -6.12 0.22 -4.73
C ASP A 14 -4.72 0.68 -5.16
N LEU A 15 -4.12 1.62 -4.44
CA LEU A 15 -2.76 2.10 -4.74
C LEU A 15 -1.72 0.98 -4.66
N CYS A 16 -1.83 0.11 -3.65
CA CYS A 16 -0.94 -1.03 -3.49
C CYS A 16 -1.07 -1.99 -4.67
N ALA A 17 -2.29 -2.33 -5.08
CA ALA A 17 -2.54 -3.22 -6.20
C ALA A 17 -2.01 -2.68 -7.54
N ILE A 18 -2.11 -1.37 -7.76
CA ILE A 18 -1.67 -0.70 -8.98
C ILE A 18 -0.15 -0.55 -9.04
N TYR A 19 0.47 -0.11 -7.94
CA TYR A 19 1.86 0.36 -7.97
C TYR A 19 2.86 -0.58 -7.30
N TRP A 20 2.53 -1.16 -6.14
CA TRP A 20 3.51 -1.90 -5.34
C TRP A 20 3.44 -3.41 -5.54
N ASN A 21 2.22 -3.98 -5.57
CA ASN A 21 1.86 -5.40 -5.61
C ASN A 21 3.07 -6.35 -5.77
N PRO A 22 3.85 -6.58 -4.70
CA PRO A 22 5.20 -7.11 -4.85
C PRO A 22 5.19 -8.58 -5.27
N ILE A 23 4.11 -9.31 -4.96
CA ILE A 23 3.88 -10.71 -5.33
C ILE A 23 3.07 -10.83 -6.65
N GLY A 24 2.45 -9.74 -7.13
CA GLY A 24 1.64 -9.74 -8.35
C GLY A 24 0.33 -10.52 -8.22
N ILE A 25 -0.26 -10.59 -7.02
CA ILE A 25 -1.54 -11.27 -6.77
C ILE A 25 -2.67 -10.26 -6.97
N PRO A 26 -3.77 -10.62 -7.67
CA PRO A 26 -4.93 -9.74 -7.76
C PRO A 26 -5.50 -9.48 -6.36
N MET A 27 -5.51 -8.21 -5.93
CA MET A 27 -6.23 -7.82 -4.72
C MET A 27 -7.74 -7.99 -4.93
N ALA A 28 -8.46 -8.42 -3.90
CA ALA A 28 -9.86 -8.87 -3.99
C ALA A 28 -10.84 -7.85 -4.63
N ASN A 29 -10.50 -6.56 -4.67
CA ASN A 29 -11.32 -5.50 -5.30
C ASN A 29 -10.95 -5.17 -6.76
N LEU A 30 -9.85 -5.73 -7.29
CA LEU A 30 -9.34 -5.47 -8.65
C LEU A 30 -9.51 -6.70 -9.57
N ALA A 31 -10.44 -7.59 -9.24
CA ALA A 31 -10.73 -8.80 -10.01
C ALA A 31 -11.55 -8.47 -11.27
N THR A 32 -10.96 -7.77 -12.23
CA THR A 32 -11.41 -7.85 -13.62
C THR A 32 -10.64 -8.98 -14.31
N SER A 33 -11.38 -10.05 -14.60
CA SER A 33 -11.20 -10.99 -15.70
C SER A 33 -9.90 -11.82 -15.76
N SER A 34 -10.10 -13.12 -15.52
CA SER A 34 -9.43 -14.27 -16.16
C SER A 34 -7.91 -14.37 -16.00
N GLU A 35 -7.43 -15.53 -15.54
CA GLU A 35 -6.01 -15.85 -15.31
C GLU A 35 -5.44 -15.33 -13.99
N LEU A 36 -5.85 -15.91 -12.86
CA LEU A 36 -4.93 -16.38 -11.81
C LEU A 36 -5.76 -17.11 -10.74
N ARG A 37 -5.58 -18.43 -10.64
CA ARG A 37 -5.96 -19.22 -9.45
C ARG A 37 -5.03 -18.91 -8.27
N SER A 38 -4.68 -17.64 -8.09
CA SER A 38 -3.89 -17.20 -6.96
C SER A 38 -4.84 -16.99 -5.81
N ARG A 39 -4.62 -17.78 -4.76
CA ARG A 39 -5.24 -17.63 -3.45
C ARG A 39 -5.33 -16.12 -3.13
N PRO A 40 -6.50 -15.57 -2.75
CA PRO A 40 -6.54 -14.21 -2.24
C PRO A 40 -5.52 -14.12 -1.12
N LEU A 41 -4.75 -13.04 -1.11
CA LEU A 41 -3.83 -12.75 -0.02
C LEU A 41 -4.57 -12.92 1.32
N PRO A 42 -3.90 -13.33 2.40
CA PRO A 42 -4.41 -13.06 3.74
C PRO A 42 -4.55 -11.54 3.84
N GLU A 43 -5.78 -11.06 3.63
CA GLU A 43 -6.14 -9.64 3.58
C GLU A 43 -5.56 -8.90 4.79
N ASP A 44 -5.57 -9.58 5.95
CA ASP A 44 -5.08 -9.12 7.24
C ASP A 44 -3.59 -8.69 7.27
N GLU A 45 -2.67 -9.40 6.61
CA GLU A 45 -1.24 -9.09 6.70
C GLU A 45 -0.86 -7.88 5.85
N TYR A 46 -1.41 -7.81 4.64
CA TYR A 46 -1.23 -6.65 3.77
C TYR A 46 -1.90 -5.42 4.33
N ASP A 47 -3.11 -5.56 4.87
CA ASP A 47 -3.78 -4.47 5.56
C ASP A 47 -2.97 -3.93 6.73
N THR A 48 -2.30 -4.82 7.48
CA THR A 48 -1.43 -4.40 8.58
C THR A 48 -0.31 -3.50 8.06
N TYR A 49 0.30 -3.84 6.92
CA TYR A 49 1.33 -2.99 6.30
C TYR A 49 0.78 -1.67 5.79
N LEU A 50 -0.38 -1.70 5.13
CA LEU A 50 -1.02 -0.49 4.59
C LEU A 50 -1.50 0.45 5.71
N LEU A 51 -2.06 -0.08 6.79
CA LEU A 51 -2.41 0.68 7.99
C LEU A 51 -1.18 1.33 8.63
N HIS A 52 -0.04 0.63 8.63
CA HIS A 52 1.22 1.21 9.11
C HIS A 52 1.67 2.37 8.22
N VAL A 53 1.57 2.23 6.89
CA VAL A 53 1.88 3.30 5.94
C VAL A 53 0.95 4.50 6.15
N ILE A 54 -0.36 4.28 6.29
CA ILE A 54 -1.33 5.36 6.60
C ILE A 54 -0.90 6.11 7.84
N ARG A 55 -0.58 5.39 8.93
CA ARG A 55 -0.11 6.00 10.17
C ARG A 55 1.17 6.82 9.98
N LEU A 56 2.15 6.29 9.25
CA LEU A 56 3.39 7.02 8.97
C LEU A 56 3.11 8.33 8.22
N VAL A 57 2.19 8.32 7.24
CA VAL A 57 1.79 9.53 6.52
C VAL A 57 1.11 10.53 7.46
N SER A 58 0.17 10.07 8.29
CA SER A 58 -0.54 10.92 9.25
C SER A 58 0.39 11.49 10.34
N ASP A 59 1.45 10.77 10.70
CA ASP A 59 2.51 11.22 11.62
C ASP A 59 3.54 12.15 10.95
N GLY A 60 3.40 12.45 9.65
CA GLY A 60 4.28 13.35 8.91
C GLY A 60 5.61 12.71 8.48
N ALA A 61 5.67 11.39 8.35
CA ALA A 61 6.85 10.70 7.85
C ALA A 61 7.21 11.16 6.44
N THR A 62 8.52 11.12 6.15
CA THR A 62 9.05 11.44 4.82
C THR A 62 8.91 10.24 3.86
N PRO A 63 8.89 10.47 2.53
CA PRO A 63 8.90 9.40 1.54
C PRO A 63 9.98 8.35 1.79
N SER A 64 11.18 8.77 2.20
CA SER A 64 12.30 7.89 2.51
C SER A 64 12.01 6.92 3.66
N GLN A 65 11.31 7.38 4.71
CA GLN A 65 10.95 6.53 5.84
C GLN A 65 9.91 5.48 5.44
N ILE A 66 8.96 5.84 4.57
CA ILE A 66 7.97 4.88 4.05
C ILE A 66 8.66 3.86 3.11
N MET A 67 9.60 4.30 2.28
CA MET A 67 10.38 3.40 1.43
C MET A 67 11.25 2.42 2.23
N ASP A 68 11.86 2.87 3.33
CA ASP A 68 12.63 2.02 4.24
C ASP A 68 11.74 0.94 4.84
N TYR A 69 10.59 1.34 5.38
CA TYR A 69 9.58 0.42 5.90
C TYR A 69 9.15 -0.63 4.86
N LEU A 70 8.79 -0.22 3.65
CA LEU A 70 8.40 -1.14 2.58
C LEU A 70 9.54 -2.08 2.17
N SER A 71 10.79 -1.62 2.25
CA SER A 71 11.97 -2.47 1.99
C SER A 71 12.16 -3.52 3.08
N THR A 72 11.90 -3.17 4.35
CA THR A 72 11.85 -4.15 5.44
C THR A 72 10.72 -5.15 5.22
N VAL A 73 9.52 -4.69 4.82
CA VAL A 73 8.38 -5.58 4.54
C VAL A 73 8.73 -6.58 3.44
N GLU A 74 9.22 -6.11 2.29
CA GLU A 74 9.60 -6.99 1.17
C GLU A 74 10.66 -8.02 1.54
N LYS A 75 11.67 -7.61 2.32
CA LYS A 75 12.82 -8.45 2.64
C LYS A 75 12.54 -9.43 3.79
N GLU A 76 11.97 -8.94 4.88
CA GLU A 76 11.85 -9.71 6.14
C GLU A 76 10.53 -10.48 6.23
N TYR A 77 9.47 -9.99 5.57
CA TYR A 77 8.14 -10.58 5.70
C TYR A 77 7.64 -11.24 4.41
N ILE A 78 8.06 -10.74 3.25
CA ILE A 78 7.67 -11.33 1.96
C ILE A 78 8.82 -12.18 1.35
N GLU A 79 10.03 -12.08 1.91
CA GLU A 79 11.24 -12.80 1.45
C GLU A 79 11.50 -12.66 -0.07
N LEU A 80 11.11 -11.52 -0.66
CA LEU A 80 11.26 -11.29 -2.08
C LEU A 80 12.63 -10.70 -2.42
N THR A 81 13.34 -11.37 -3.31
CA THR A 81 14.58 -10.85 -3.93
C THR A 81 14.31 -9.97 -5.16
N SER A 82 13.10 -10.01 -5.72
CA SER A 82 12.71 -9.21 -6.90
C SER A 82 11.19 -8.97 -6.93
N PRO A 83 10.68 -7.90 -6.30
CA PRO A 83 9.26 -7.55 -6.32
C PRO A 83 8.81 -7.11 -7.72
N ARG A 84 7.56 -7.44 -8.10
CA ARG A 84 7.02 -7.11 -9.43
C ARG A 84 6.53 -5.66 -9.59
N GLY A 85 6.36 -4.92 -8.49
CA GLY A 85 5.94 -3.52 -8.52
C GLY A 85 7.02 -2.52 -8.11
N SER A 86 6.64 -1.25 -8.05
CA SER A 86 7.51 -0.12 -7.73
C SER A 86 7.08 0.54 -6.43
N LYS A 87 7.91 0.37 -5.39
CA LYS A 87 7.76 1.09 -4.11
C LYS A 87 7.75 2.60 -4.31
N ASP A 88 8.60 3.11 -5.21
CA ASP A 88 8.67 4.54 -5.50
C ASP A 88 7.35 5.08 -6.06
N ALA A 89 6.76 4.37 -7.04
CA ALA A 89 5.48 4.77 -7.63
C ALA A 89 4.35 4.69 -6.60
N PHE A 90 4.37 3.70 -5.71
CA PHE A 90 3.39 3.57 -4.64
C PHE A 90 3.52 4.72 -3.64
N VAL A 91 4.72 4.99 -3.12
CA VAL A 91 4.95 6.09 -2.17
C VAL A 91 4.55 7.41 -2.80
N ASN A 92 4.92 7.68 -4.05
CA ASN A 92 4.51 8.88 -4.76
C ASN A 92 2.99 9.03 -4.81
N ALA A 93 2.28 7.98 -5.22
CA ALA A 93 0.81 8.00 -5.31
C ALA A 93 0.14 8.20 -3.94
N VAL A 94 0.71 7.64 -2.86
CA VAL A 94 0.24 7.86 -1.48
C VAL A 94 0.37 9.32 -1.08
N PHE A 95 1.51 9.96 -1.37
CA PHE A 95 1.71 11.38 -1.06
C PHE A 95 0.86 12.30 -1.93
N GLU A 96 0.64 11.97 -3.20
CA GLU A 96 -0.31 12.70 -4.04
C GLU A 96 -1.74 12.60 -3.50
N LEU A 97 -2.15 11.42 -3.05
CA LEU A 97 -3.44 11.22 -2.39
C LEU A 97 -3.53 12.04 -1.10
N ALA A 98 -2.48 12.04 -0.28
CA ALA A 98 -2.40 12.82 0.96
C ALA A 98 -2.54 14.34 0.72
N LYS A 99 -2.00 14.85 -0.39
CA LYS A 99 -2.13 16.28 -0.77
C LYS A 99 -3.53 16.66 -1.24
N GLN A 100 -4.28 15.73 -1.83
CA GLN A 100 -5.64 15.96 -2.32
C GLN A 100 -6.68 15.95 -1.21
N ILE A 101 -6.31 15.46 -0.03
CA ILE A 101 -7.12 15.42 1.17
C ILE A 101 -7.07 16.81 1.82
N PRO A 102 -8.17 17.59 1.82
CA PRO A 102 -8.15 18.95 2.35
C PRO A 102 -7.92 18.92 3.86
N THR A 103 -6.81 19.52 4.30
CA THR A 103 -6.57 19.90 5.69
C THR A 103 -7.57 21.00 6.04
N LYS A 104 -8.56 20.69 6.89
CA LYS A 104 -9.54 21.65 7.39
C LYS A 104 -9.30 21.93 8.85
#